data_AF-A0A2V8KST4-F1
#
_entry.id   AF-A0A2V8KST4-F1
#
_cell.length_a   1.000
_cell.length_b   1.000
_cell.length_c   1.000
_cell.angle_alpha   90.00
_cell.angle_beta   90.00
_cell.angle_gamma   90.00
#
_symmetry.space_group_name_H-M   'P 1'
#
loop_
_entity.id
_entity.type
_entity.pdbx_description
1 polymer ?
#
loop_
_entity_poly.entity_id
_entity_poly.type
_entity_poly.pdbx_seq_one_letter_code
_entity_poly.pdbx_strand_id
1 'polypeptide(L)'
;MKKQFVLTGLGLSGILVGVLIVGLAAGFAVQSGQRGPATPAAPCGPNIPGDLGINAAKNSRCFELRMYTVDTSKSRINDLHKRFRDGEVDIFKKNGMEVLGAWQSLDDPNTLVYLLAHKDRAARDASWAAFQADPKWIELRTKYPVTLTPKIFMMSAADYSPLK
;
A
#
# COMPACT_ATOMS: atom_id res chain seq x y z
N MET A 1 -32.57 63.29 -10.57
CA MET A 1 -31.19 63.83 -10.69
C MET A 1 -30.47 62.95 -11.71
N LYS A 2 -30.54 63.26 -13.01
CA LYS A 2 -29.46 63.86 -13.85
C LYS A 2 -28.07 63.31 -13.45
N LYS A 3 -27.31 62.58 -14.27
CA LYS A 3 -26.91 62.91 -15.65
C LYS A 3 -26.53 61.66 -16.47
N GLN A 4 -26.89 61.70 -17.75
CA GLN A 4 -26.30 60.92 -18.84
C GLN A 4 -24.85 61.40 -19.10
N PHE A 5 -23.99 60.49 -19.53
CA PHE A 5 -22.89 60.80 -20.45
C PHE A 5 -22.78 59.66 -21.46
N VAL A 6 -23.08 60.00 -22.71
CA VAL A 6 -22.78 59.24 -23.92
C VAL A 6 -21.52 59.84 -24.51
N LEU A 7 -20.61 59.04 -25.07
CA LEU A 7 -19.91 59.32 -26.35
C LEU A 7 -18.94 58.18 -26.71
N THR A 8 -19.20 57.57 -27.89
CA THR A 8 -18.27 57.21 -28.99
C THR A 8 -16.91 56.59 -28.63
N GLY A 9 -16.49 55.44 -29.14
CA GLY A 9 -16.54 54.95 -30.52
C GLY A 9 -15.11 54.61 -30.98
N LEU A 10 -14.99 53.68 -31.95
CA LEU A 10 -13.80 53.28 -32.74
C LEU A 10 -12.92 52.13 -32.20
N GLY A 11 -12.79 51.10 -33.06
CA GLY A 11 -11.69 50.13 -32.98
C GLY A 11 -11.99 48.72 -33.49
N LEU A 12 -12.40 48.55 -34.77
CA LEU A 12 -12.21 47.26 -35.46
C LEU A 12 -10.71 47.06 -35.76
N SER A 13 -10.18 45.88 -35.46
CA SER A 13 -9.39 45.03 -36.37
C SER A 13 -8.37 44.19 -35.61
N GLY A 14 -8.42 42.87 -35.79
CA GLY A 14 -7.38 41.97 -35.30
C GLY A 14 -7.83 40.54 -35.12
N ILE A 15 -8.37 39.91 -36.17
CA ILE A 15 -8.42 38.45 -36.25
C ILE A 15 -6.98 37.98 -36.47
N LEU A 16 -6.42 37.25 -35.51
CA LEU A 16 -5.33 36.32 -35.75
C LEU A 16 -5.67 35.00 -35.05
N VAL A 17 -6.02 34.05 -35.91
CA VAL A 17 -6.21 32.63 -35.64
C VAL A 17 -4.94 32.08 -34.98
N GLY A 18 -5.10 31.45 -33.82
CA GLY A 18 -4.01 30.83 -33.07
C GLY A 18 -4.48 29.58 -32.33
N VAL A 19 -4.77 28.55 -33.11
CA VAL A 19 -4.68 27.11 -32.81
C VAL A 19 -5.06 26.66 -31.38
N LEU A 20 -6.23 26.02 -31.32
CA LEU A 20 -6.64 25.09 -30.28
C LEU A 20 -5.68 23.88 -30.27
N ILE A 21 -4.83 23.74 -29.25
CA ILE A 21 -4.35 22.41 -28.82
C ILE A 21 -4.90 22.16 -27.43
N VAL A 22 -5.99 21.39 -27.40
CA VAL A 22 -6.47 20.67 -26.23
C VAL A 22 -5.43 19.60 -25.91
N GLY A 23 -4.61 19.86 -24.90
CA GLY A 23 -3.75 18.87 -24.27
C GLY A 23 -4.05 18.84 -22.78
N LEU A 24 -5.07 18.08 -22.38
CA LEU A 24 -5.19 17.61 -20.99
C LEU A 24 -4.03 16.66 -20.71
N ALA A 25 -2.87 17.21 -20.34
CA ALA A 25 -1.89 16.49 -19.56
C ALA A 25 -2.25 16.75 -18.09
N ALA A 26 -3.06 15.86 -17.50
CA ALA A 26 -3.13 15.75 -16.05
C ALA A 26 -1.74 15.33 -15.58
N GLY A 27 -0.90 16.32 -15.31
CA GLY A 27 0.40 16.13 -14.71
C GLY A 27 0.19 15.44 -13.37
N PHE A 28 0.68 14.21 -13.26
CA PHE A 28 0.93 13.60 -11.96
C PHE A 28 1.94 14.48 -11.25
N ALA A 29 1.44 15.37 -10.39
CA ALA A 29 2.26 15.97 -9.37
C ALA A 29 2.69 14.83 -8.44
N VAL A 30 3.89 14.28 -8.68
CA VAL A 30 4.67 13.64 -7.63
C VAL A 30 4.87 14.73 -6.60
N GLN A 31 4.01 14.74 -5.59
CA GLN A 31 4.18 15.61 -4.44
C GLN A 31 5.36 15.03 -3.65
N SER A 32 6.57 15.33 -4.13
CA SER A 32 7.79 15.22 -3.33
C SER A 32 7.74 16.34 -2.29
N GLY A 33 6.82 16.22 -1.32
CA GLY A 33 6.98 16.89 -0.06
C GLY A 33 8.33 16.46 0.49
N GLN A 34 9.19 17.42 0.82
CA GLN A 34 10.49 17.17 1.42
C GLN A 34 10.28 16.29 2.66
N ARG A 35 10.53 14.99 2.52
CA ARG A 35 10.74 14.09 3.67
C ARG A 35 12.11 14.47 4.20
N GLY A 36 12.17 14.92 5.45
CA GLY A 36 13.39 14.78 6.25
C GLY A 36 13.86 13.32 6.22
N PRO A 37 15.08 13.00 6.69
CA PRO A 37 15.60 11.63 6.61
C PRO A 37 14.54 10.67 7.17
N ALA A 38 14.01 9.82 6.31
CA ALA A 38 13.04 8.83 6.72
C ALA A 38 13.72 8.01 7.81
N THR A 39 13.19 8.03 9.02
CA THR A 39 13.68 7.15 10.09
C THR A 39 13.79 5.75 9.49
N PRO A 40 14.98 5.13 9.50
CA PRO A 40 15.16 3.80 8.94
C PRO A 40 14.12 2.88 9.55
N ALA A 41 13.47 2.10 8.69
CA ALA A 41 12.42 1.23 9.17
C ALA A 41 13.00 0.23 10.19
N ALA A 42 12.29 0.00 11.29
CA ALA A 42 12.81 -0.83 12.38
C ALA A 42 13.24 -2.23 11.88
N PRO A 43 14.35 -2.79 12.41
CA PRO A 43 14.82 -4.10 12.00
C PRO A 43 13.85 -5.20 12.45
N CYS A 44 13.88 -6.33 11.75
CA CYS A 44 13.20 -7.57 12.11
C CYS A 44 14.02 -8.75 11.59
N GLY A 45 13.84 -9.92 12.20
CA GLY A 45 14.66 -11.09 11.93
C GLY A 45 15.80 -11.27 12.93
N PRO A 46 16.92 -11.88 12.49
CA PRO A 46 17.94 -12.36 13.40
C PRO A 46 18.78 -11.21 13.96
N ASN A 47 19.32 -11.43 15.17
CA ASN A 47 20.30 -10.55 15.81
C ASN A 47 19.89 -9.05 15.86
N ILE A 48 18.67 -8.77 16.33
CA ILE A 48 18.21 -7.39 16.53
C ILE A 48 19.13 -6.66 17.53
N PRO A 49 19.67 -5.48 17.19
CA PRO A 49 20.61 -4.78 18.05
C PRO A 49 19.92 -3.95 19.13
N GLY A 50 20.67 -3.65 20.20
CA GLY A 50 20.28 -2.72 21.25
C GLY A 50 19.06 -3.18 22.06
N ASP A 51 18.40 -2.22 22.71
CA ASP A 51 17.30 -2.49 23.64
C ASP A 51 16.11 -3.20 22.98
N LEU A 52 15.94 -3.00 21.67
CA LEU A 52 14.90 -3.66 20.87
C LEU A 52 15.09 -5.18 20.80
N GLY A 53 16.33 -5.66 20.89
CA GLY A 53 16.67 -7.07 20.78
C GLY A 53 16.75 -7.82 22.10
N ILE A 54 16.58 -7.17 23.25
CA ILE A 54 16.80 -7.77 24.59
C ILE A 54 16.01 -9.08 24.76
N ASN A 55 14.76 -9.11 24.30
CA ASN A 55 13.87 -10.26 24.43
C ASN A 55 13.67 -11.02 23.10
N ALA A 56 14.43 -10.69 22.05
CA ALA A 56 14.27 -11.28 20.73
C ALA A 56 15.21 -12.47 20.51
N ALA A 57 14.74 -13.54 19.86
CA ALA A 57 15.56 -14.68 19.53
C ALA A 57 16.65 -14.29 18.51
N LYS A 58 17.91 -14.68 18.78
CA LYS A 58 19.04 -14.41 17.89
C LYS A 58 18.88 -15.02 16.48
N ASN A 59 18.17 -16.15 16.42
CA ASN A 59 17.84 -16.86 15.19
C ASN A 59 16.40 -16.61 14.71
N SER A 60 15.75 -15.53 15.16
CA SER A 60 14.42 -15.17 14.70
C SER A 60 14.39 -14.91 13.18
N ARG A 61 13.33 -15.32 12.51
CA ARG A 61 12.83 -14.79 11.24
C ARG A 61 12.16 -13.44 11.46
N CYS A 62 11.92 -12.73 10.38
CA CYS A 62 11.13 -11.51 10.40
C CYS A 62 9.65 -11.87 10.20
N PHE A 63 8.82 -11.59 11.20
CA PHE A 63 7.39 -11.84 11.15
C PHE A 63 6.62 -10.55 10.86
N GLU A 64 5.54 -10.69 10.09
CA GLU A 64 4.70 -9.57 9.66
C GLU A 64 3.22 -9.95 9.84
N LEU A 65 2.60 -9.42 10.90
CA LEU A 65 1.18 -9.57 11.15
C LEU A 65 0.44 -8.45 10.43
N ARG A 66 -0.52 -8.83 9.59
CA ARG A 66 -1.32 -7.89 8.81
C ARG A 66 -2.79 -8.09 9.13
N MET A 67 -3.46 -6.99 9.44
CA MET A 67 -4.91 -6.92 9.64
C MET A 67 -5.49 -6.01 8.57
N TYR A 68 -6.29 -6.57 7.68
CA TYR A 68 -6.90 -5.87 6.56
C TYR A 68 -8.40 -5.74 6.81
N THR A 69 -8.83 -4.54 7.21
CA THR A 69 -10.24 -4.21 7.39
C THR A 69 -10.80 -3.66 6.08
N VAL A 70 -11.82 -4.29 5.53
CA VAL A 70 -12.46 -3.87 4.28
C VAL A 70 -13.35 -2.65 4.51
N ASP A 71 -13.28 -1.68 3.62
CA ASP A 71 -14.25 -0.58 3.52
C ASP A 71 -15.55 -1.13 2.90
N THR A 72 -16.54 -1.38 3.76
CA THR A 72 -17.82 -2.00 3.40
C THR A 72 -18.72 -1.09 2.55
N SER A 73 -18.41 0.20 2.46
CA SER A 73 -19.11 1.11 1.56
C SER A 73 -18.73 0.92 0.09
N LYS A 74 -17.60 0.24 -0.19
CA LYS A 74 -17.02 0.10 -1.54
C LYS A 74 -16.77 -1.35 -1.98
N SER A 75 -16.64 -2.27 -1.03
CA SER A 75 -16.27 -3.66 -1.32
C SER A 75 -16.71 -4.60 -0.20
N ARG A 76 -16.65 -5.92 -0.43
CA ARG A 76 -17.07 -6.92 0.55
C ARG A 76 -15.90 -7.78 0.99
N ILE A 77 -15.92 -8.21 2.26
CA ILE A 77 -14.91 -9.11 2.82
C ILE A 77 -14.79 -10.43 2.03
N ASN A 78 -15.89 -10.92 1.45
CA ASN A 78 -15.89 -12.14 0.63
C ASN A 78 -15.01 -12.01 -0.62
N ASP A 79 -14.92 -10.82 -1.22
CA ASP A 79 -14.08 -10.59 -2.40
C ASP A 79 -12.59 -10.63 -2.03
N LEU A 80 -12.23 -10.16 -0.82
CA LEU A 80 -10.88 -10.28 -0.28
C LEU A 80 -10.51 -11.74 0.00
N HIS A 81 -11.39 -12.51 0.64
CA HIS A 81 -11.17 -13.95 0.85
C HIS A 81 -11.07 -14.73 -0.46
N LYS A 82 -11.85 -14.36 -1.47
CA LYS A 82 -11.75 -14.96 -2.81
C LYS A 82 -10.40 -14.65 -3.45
N ARG A 83 -9.92 -13.41 -3.32
CA ARG A 83 -8.58 -13.02 -3.79
C ARG A 83 -7.47 -13.88 -3.18
N PHE A 84 -7.53 -14.09 -1.86
CA PHE A 84 -6.57 -14.94 -1.15
C PHE A 84 -6.62 -16.40 -1.64
N ARG A 85 -7.82 -16.98 -1.74
CA ARG A 85 -8.01 -18.37 -2.18
C ARG A 85 -7.65 -18.62 -3.64
N ASP A 86 -7.93 -17.66 -4.51
CA ASP A 86 -7.76 -17.84 -5.96
C ASP A 86 -6.32 -17.62 -6.44
N GLY A 87 -5.43 -17.06 -5.62
CA GLY A 87 -4.02 -17.00 -5.99
C GLY A 87 -3.10 -16.09 -5.17
N GLU A 88 -3.60 -15.18 -4.32
CA GLU A 88 -2.72 -14.23 -3.61
C GLU A 88 -1.68 -14.96 -2.74
N VAL A 89 -2.11 -16.03 -2.07
CA VAL A 89 -1.23 -16.90 -1.25
C VAL A 89 -0.13 -17.56 -2.08
N ASP A 90 -0.43 -18.00 -3.29
CA ASP A 90 0.57 -18.65 -4.15
C ASP A 90 1.58 -17.63 -4.70
N ILE A 91 1.13 -16.39 -4.95
CA ILE A 91 2.01 -15.30 -5.35
C ILE A 91 2.92 -14.89 -4.19
N PHE A 92 2.44 -14.87 -2.94
CA PHE A 92 3.30 -14.68 -1.76
C PHE A 92 4.42 -15.71 -1.71
N LYS A 93 4.07 -17.00 -1.80
CA LYS A 93 5.03 -18.11 -1.77
C LYS A 93 6.05 -18.01 -2.91
N LYS A 94 5.59 -17.74 -4.14
CA LYS A 94 6.45 -17.53 -5.31
C LYS A 94 7.50 -16.44 -5.08
N ASN A 95 7.15 -15.39 -4.35
CA ASN A 95 8.03 -14.27 -4.05
C ASN A 95 8.80 -14.42 -2.73
N GLY A 96 8.87 -15.62 -2.16
CA GLY A 96 9.70 -15.92 -0.98
C GLY A 96 9.07 -15.52 0.35
N MET A 97 7.78 -15.21 0.38
CA MET A 97 7.04 -14.97 1.62
C MET A 97 6.39 -16.27 2.10
N GLU A 98 6.62 -16.64 3.35
CA GLU A 98 5.98 -17.80 3.96
C GLU A 98 4.68 -17.38 4.63
N VAL A 99 3.56 -17.98 4.25
CA VAL A 99 2.25 -17.72 4.87
C VAL A 99 2.06 -18.71 6.02
N LEU A 100 2.12 -18.21 7.26
CA LEU A 100 2.01 -19.05 8.46
C LEU A 100 0.58 -19.30 8.88
N GLY A 101 -0.33 -18.41 8.50
CA GLY A 101 -1.75 -18.58 8.76
C GLY A 101 -2.55 -17.36 8.33
N ALA A 102 -3.84 -17.57 8.18
CA ALA A 102 -4.84 -16.55 7.89
C ALA A 102 -6.13 -16.87 8.65
N TRP A 103 -6.77 -15.84 9.18
CA TRP A 103 -7.93 -15.93 10.05
C TRP A 103 -8.93 -14.82 9.72
N GLN A 104 -10.21 -15.13 9.81
CA GLN A 104 -11.25 -14.12 9.89
C GLN A 104 -11.34 -13.63 11.33
N SER A 105 -11.24 -12.32 11.56
CA SER A 105 -11.55 -11.76 12.89
C SER A 105 -13.03 -11.98 13.19
N LEU A 106 -13.34 -12.50 14.38
CA LEU A 106 -14.71 -12.73 14.84
C LEU A 106 -15.30 -11.50 15.53
N ASP A 107 -14.45 -10.65 16.12
CA ASP A 107 -14.87 -9.38 16.74
C ASP A 107 -15.17 -8.31 15.68
N ASP A 108 -14.49 -8.39 14.53
CA ASP A 108 -14.79 -7.59 13.35
C ASP A 108 -14.78 -8.48 12.09
N PRO A 109 -15.96 -9.01 11.68
CA PRO A 109 -16.10 -9.86 10.51
C PRO A 109 -15.69 -9.22 9.17
N ASN A 110 -15.36 -7.92 9.13
CA ASN A 110 -14.80 -7.27 7.94
C ASN A 110 -13.28 -7.23 7.91
N THR A 111 -12.60 -7.87 8.88
CA THR A 111 -11.14 -7.88 9.00
C THR A 111 -10.54 -9.27 8.76
N LEU A 112 -9.70 -9.37 7.72
CA LEU A 112 -8.82 -10.52 7.49
C LEU A 112 -7.50 -10.31 8.25
N VAL A 113 -7.11 -11.27 9.08
CA VAL A 113 -5.83 -11.28 9.80
C VAL A 113 -4.94 -12.36 9.20
N TYR A 114 -3.68 -12.07 8.89
CA TYR A 114 -2.75 -13.08 8.40
C TYR A 114 -1.32 -12.77 8.82
N LEU A 115 -0.51 -13.82 8.92
CA LEU A 115 0.86 -13.77 9.38
C LEU A 115 1.81 -14.28 8.30
N LEU A 116 2.79 -13.44 7.96
CA LEU A 116 3.88 -13.80 7.07
C LEU A 116 5.18 -13.97 7.86
N ALA A 117 6.06 -14.82 7.36
CA ALA A 117 7.46 -14.88 7.76
C ALA A 117 8.38 -14.66 6.56
N HIS A 118 9.49 -13.97 6.85
CA HIS A 118 10.58 -13.66 5.94
C HIS A 118 11.90 -13.94 6.64
N LYS A 119 12.99 -14.04 5.89
CA LYS A 119 14.32 -14.23 6.49
C LYS A 119 14.70 -13.06 7.42
N ASP A 120 14.61 -11.84 6.91
CA ASP A 120 14.97 -10.59 7.58
C ASP A 120 14.23 -9.42 6.92
N ARG A 121 14.48 -8.20 7.39
CA ARG A 121 13.86 -6.99 6.84
C ARG A 121 14.15 -6.77 5.36
N ALA A 122 15.38 -7.01 4.92
CA ALA A 122 15.77 -6.78 3.53
C ALA A 122 15.10 -7.78 2.60
N ALA A 123 15.05 -9.06 2.98
CA ALA A 123 14.32 -10.09 2.25
C ALA A 123 12.83 -9.75 2.15
N ARG A 124 12.21 -9.31 3.26
CA ARG A 124 10.81 -8.86 3.27
C ARG A 124 10.57 -7.75 2.25
N ASP A 125 11.41 -6.73 2.24
CA ASP A 125 11.23 -5.57 1.36
C ASP A 125 11.42 -5.96 -0.11
N ALA A 126 12.39 -6.82 -0.42
CA ALA A 126 12.59 -7.38 -1.76
C ALA A 126 11.40 -8.23 -2.22
N SER A 127 10.89 -9.12 -1.36
CA SER A 127 9.72 -9.96 -1.64
C SER A 127 8.48 -9.13 -1.95
N TRP A 128 8.21 -8.06 -1.19
CA TRP A 128 7.05 -7.20 -1.44
C TRP A 128 7.18 -6.39 -2.72
N ALA A 129 8.39 -5.91 -3.05
CA ALA A 129 8.63 -5.25 -4.33
C ALA A 129 8.36 -6.20 -5.50
N ALA A 130 8.85 -7.44 -5.42
CA ALA A 130 8.60 -8.47 -6.43
C ALA A 130 7.11 -8.85 -6.53
N PHE A 131 6.42 -9.02 -5.39
CA PHE A 131 4.98 -9.28 -5.33
C PHE A 131 4.17 -8.19 -6.04
N GLN A 132 4.47 -6.91 -5.76
CA GLN A 132 3.74 -5.79 -6.36
C GLN A 132 3.95 -5.69 -7.87
N ALA A 133 5.12 -6.12 -8.36
CA ALA A 133 5.45 -6.15 -9.77
C ALA A 133 4.92 -7.39 -10.51
N ASP A 134 4.40 -8.41 -9.81
CA ASP A 134 3.95 -9.65 -10.43
C ASP A 134 2.72 -9.40 -11.32
N PRO A 135 2.76 -9.72 -12.63
CA PRO A 135 1.60 -9.55 -13.51
C PRO A 135 0.36 -10.30 -13.04
N LYS A 136 0.53 -11.48 -12.40
CA LYS A 136 -0.60 -12.25 -11.84
C LYS A 136 -1.22 -11.53 -10.66
N TRP A 137 -0.44 -10.79 -9.87
CA TRP A 137 -0.99 -9.94 -8.80
C TRP A 137 -1.84 -8.81 -9.39
N ILE A 138 -1.36 -8.16 -10.45
CA ILE A 138 -2.08 -7.08 -11.14
C ILE A 138 -3.41 -7.59 -11.73
N GLU A 139 -3.41 -8.76 -12.36
CA GLU A 139 -4.63 -9.42 -12.84
C GLU A 139 -5.58 -9.73 -11.66
N LEU A 140 -5.07 -10.37 -10.62
CA LEU A 140 -5.86 -10.83 -9.49
C LEU A 140 -6.51 -9.68 -8.71
N ARG A 141 -5.77 -8.57 -8.46
CA ARG A 141 -6.32 -7.38 -7.78
C ARG A 141 -7.34 -6.63 -8.63
N THR A 142 -7.27 -6.78 -9.96
CA THR A 142 -8.24 -6.21 -10.90
C THR A 142 -9.52 -7.04 -10.94
N LYS A 143 -9.38 -8.38 -10.90
CA LYS A 143 -10.50 -9.32 -10.81
C LYS A 143 -11.28 -9.20 -9.50
N TYR A 144 -10.57 -8.97 -8.39
CA TYR A 144 -11.16 -8.79 -7.06
C TYR A 144 -10.74 -7.43 -6.47
N PRO A 145 -11.37 -6.32 -6.91
CA PRO A 145 -11.09 -5.00 -6.38
C PRO A 145 -11.63 -4.91 -4.95
N VAL A 146 -10.74 -4.58 -4.01
CA VAL A 146 -11.10 -4.41 -2.59
C VAL A 146 -10.48 -3.13 -2.08
N THR A 147 -11.29 -2.27 -1.48
CA THR A 147 -10.80 -1.11 -0.72
C THR A 147 -10.66 -1.52 0.73
N LEU A 148 -9.47 -1.34 1.32
CA LEU A 148 -9.19 -1.77 2.69
C LEU A 148 -8.22 -0.83 3.39
N THR A 149 -8.23 -0.89 4.72
CA THR A 149 -7.27 -0.22 5.60
C THR A 149 -6.36 -1.26 6.23
N PRO A 150 -5.04 -1.26 5.93
CA PRO A 150 -4.10 -2.19 6.52
C PRO A 150 -3.56 -1.69 7.87
N LYS A 151 -3.49 -2.57 8.88
CA LYS A 151 -2.61 -2.43 10.04
C LYS A 151 -1.52 -3.50 9.96
N ILE A 152 -0.27 -3.10 10.16
CA ILE A 152 0.91 -3.96 9.95
C ILE A 152 1.81 -3.87 11.16
N PHE A 153 2.17 -5.02 11.72
CA PHE A 153 3.10 -5.15 12.83
C PHE A 153 4.29 -5.98 12.40
N MET A 154 5.48 -5.38 12.50
CA MET A 154 6.75 -6.08 12.30
C MET A 154 7.22 -6.64 13.63
N MET A 155 7.66 -7.89 13.62
CA MET A 155 8.03 -8.61 14.84
C MET A 155 9.26 -9.47 14.58
N SER A 156 10.10 -9.61 15.60
CA SER A 156 10.96 -10.78 15.77
C SER A 156 10.35 -11.66 16.85
N ALA A 157 10.52 -12.97 16.72
CA ALA A 157 10.15 -13.93 17.74
C ALA A 157 10.83 -13.59 19.06
N ALA A 158 10.08 -13.69 20.16
CA ALA A 158 10.68 -13.67 21.49
C ALA A 158 11.64 -14.87 21.66
N ASP A 159 12.63 -14.75 22.52
CA ASP A 159 13.61 -15.80 22.79
C ASP A 159 12.98 -17.12 23.29
N TYR A 160 11.87 -17.03 24.02
CA TYR A 160 11.06 -18.18 24.47
C TYR A 160 10.03 -18.68 23.45
N SER A 161 9.84 -18.00 22.32
CA SER A 161 8.85 -18.42 21.32
C SER A 161 9.22 -19.78 20.70
N PRO A 162 8.29 -20.74 20.56
CA PRO A 162 8.56 -21.99 19.85
C PRO A 162 8.73 -21.77 18.34
N LEU A 163 8.02 -20.78 17.80
CA LEU A 163 8.13 -20.34 16.42
C LEU A 163 9.20 -19.24 16.35
N LYS A 164 10.34 -19.57 15.76
CA LYS A 164 11.44 -18.64 15.54
C LYS A 164 11.63 -18.39 14.05
#